data_AF-A6TTR9-F1
#
_entry.id   AF-A6TTR9-F1
#
_cell.length_a   1.000
_cell.length_b   1.000
_cell.length_c   1.000
_cell.angle_alpha   90.00
_cell.angle_beta   90.00
_cell.angle_gamma   90.00
#
_symmetry.space_group_name_H-M   'P 1'
#
loop_
_entity.id
_entity.type
_entity.pdbx_description
1 polymer ?
#
loop_
_entity_poly.entity_id
_entity_poly.type
_entity_poly.pdbx_seq_one_letter_code
_entity_poly.pdbx_strand_id
1 'polypeptide(L)'
;MYGVNKIWKPEIFQGKYKKRNYFEGWYFKLINAHQDQVFGVIPGISYGSTPQDAHAFIQVLDGIACQSHYFPYPSDAFKFSQNKFEVRIGQNAFSRDRMILSLENKETKVEGELHFSNIVPFPSTLINPGIMGPFSFIPSMECYHGIVNIHHDTMGSLTVGDQKLNFDHGYGYIEKDWGQSFPEAYIWLQSNHFSREDVSIMFSIAKIPWLGKHFIGHISFLRIGETFYRFATYTGAKLISLVVTDQGIEVILQDKHHRLVITAISSKSSMLKAPQKGLMNREILESITAQVQVLLTDPKGTVIFQGEGVNTGLEMVGDLSILFLC
;
A
#
# COMPACT_ATOMS: atom_id res chain seq x y z
N MET A 1 22.91 14.53 5.23
CA MET A 1 21.72 14.81 4.38
C MET A 1 20.63 13.74 4.51
N TYR A 2 20.94 12.44 4.35
CA TYR A 2 19.97 11.33 4.47
C TYR A 2 19.02 11.39 5.69
N GLY A 3 19.54 11.67 6.89
CA GLY A 3 18.72 11.74 8.11
C GLY A 3 17.63 12.82 8.09
N VAL A 4 17.84 13.91 7.34
CA VAL A 4 16.83 14.96 7.12
C VAL A 4 15.89 14.56 6.00
N ASN A 5 16.43 14.07 4.88
CA ASN A 5 15.65 13.65 3.72
C ASN A 5 14.58 12.61 4.09
N LYS A 6 14.96 11.63 4.91
CA LYS A 6 14.09 10.49 5.23
C LYS A 6 12.80 10.90 5.96
N ILE A 7 12.82 12.01 6.69
CA ILE A 7 11.66 12.52 7.43
C ILE A 7 10.61 13.11 6.47
N TRP A 8 11.07 13.83 5.45
CA TRP A 8 10.21 14.54 4.49
C TRP A 8 9.97 13.78 3.19
N LYS A 9 10.66 12.65 3.01
CA LYS A 9 10.55 11.77 1.86
C LYS A 9 10.31 10.34 2.34
N PRO A 10 9.09 10.02 2.83
CA PRO A 10 8.78 8.68 3.33
C PRO A 10 9.04 7.59 2.27
N GLU A 11 9.01 7.93 0.98
CA GLU A 11 9.26 7.03 -0.13
C GLU A 11 10.70 6.50 -0.23
N ILE A 12 11.71 7.21 0.30
CA ILE A 12 13.10 6.72 0.25
C ILE A 12 13.32 5.63 1.30
N PHE A 13 14.36 4.80 1.12
CA PHE A 13 14.74 3.81 2.12
C PHE A 13 14.97 4.48 3.50
N GLN A 14 14.42 3.91 4.57
CA GLN A 14 14.46 4.41 5.94
C GLN A 14 15.43 3.59 6.80
N GLY A 15 15.65 2.33 6.40
CA GLY A 15 16.33 1.29 7.15
C GLY A 15 17.86 1.32 7.15
N LYS A 16 18.53 2.34 6.58
CA LYS A 16 20.01 2.39 6.43
C LYS A 16 20.81 1.99 7.69
N TYR A 17 20.31 2.34 8.87
CA TYR A 17 20.99 2.07 10.14
C TYR A 17 20.36 0.92 10.95
N LYS A 18 19.41 0.20 10.36
CA LYS A 18 18.75 -0.97 10.97
C LYS A 18 19.56 -2.23 10.64
N LYS A 19 19.58 -3.17 11.58
CA LYS A 19 20.36 -4.42 11.48
C LYS A 19 19.59 -5.68 11.90
N ARG A 20 18.41 -5.50 12.51
CA ARG A 20 17.58 -6.58 13.08
C ARG A 20 16.16 -6.08 13.31
N ASN A 21 15.22 -7.01 13.39
CA ASN A 21 13.79 -6.79 13.64
C ASN A 21 13.25 -5.63 12.82
N TYR A 22 13.53 -5.65 11.52
CA TYR A 22 13.16 -4.58 10.62
C TYR A 22 12.73 -5.13 9.28
N PHE A 23 11.69 -4.56 8.72
CA PHE A 23 11.33 -4.77 7.33
C PHE A 23 11.10 -3.41 6.67
N GLU A 24 11.22 -3.40 5.35
CA GLU A 24 10.83 -2.29 4.52
C GLU A 24 10.52 -2.77 3.11
N GLY A 25 9.35 -2.41 2.60
CA GLY A 25 8.89 -2.82 1.28
C GLY A 25 8.04 -1.74 0.61
N TRP A 26 8.03 -1.76 -0.72
CA TRP A 26 7.22 -0.86 -1.54
C TRP A 26 6.23 -1.70 -2.33
N TYR A 27 4.94 -1.41 -2.24
CA TYR A 27 3.90 -2.12 -2.95
C TYR A 27 3.53 -1.35 -4.22
N PHE A 28 3.76 -1.97 -5.38
CA PHE A 28 3.35 -1.47 -6.69
C PHE A 28 2.12 -2.24 -7.14
N LYS A 29 0.99 -1.56 -7.29
CA LYS A 29 -0.20 -2.11 -7.92
C LYS A 29 -0.26 -1.68 -9.37
N LEU A 30 -0.46 -2.64 -10.27
CA LEU A 30 -0.37 -2.45 -11.71
C LEU A 30 -1.60 -3.09 -12.35
N ILE A 31 -2.36 -2.31 -13.09
CA ILE A 31 -3.56 -2.76 -13.77
C ILE A 31 -3.47 -2.30 -15.22
N ASN A 32 -3.63 -3.21 -16.17
CA ASN A 32 -3.61 -2.83 -17.58
C ASN A 32 -4.94 -2.19 -18.02
N ALA A 33 -4.95 -1.59 -19.21
CA ALA A 33 -6.12 -0.89 -19.74
C ALA A 33 -7.38 -1.77 -19.85
N HIS A 34 -7.21 -3.06 -20.16
CA HIS A 34 -8.31 -4.02 -20.27
C HIS A 34 -8.77 -4.59 -18.92
N GLN A 35 -8.04 -4.29 -17.83
CA GLN A 35 -8.31 -4.75 -16.47
C GLN A 35 -8.34 -6.28 -16.32
N ASP A 36 -7.75 -7.01 -17.28
CA ASP A 36 -7.59 -8.45 -17.27
C ASP A 36 -6.19 -8.88 -16.78
N GLN A 37 -5.32 -7.90 -16.49
CA GLN A 37 -4.03 -8.08 -15.83
C GLN A 37 -3.99 -7.19 -14.59
N VAL A 38 -3.92 -7.79 -13.41
CA VAL A 38 -3.91 -7.09 -12.12
C VAL A 38 -2.78 -7.67 -11.28
N PHE A 39 -1.71 -6.90 -11.10
CA PHE A 39 -0.50 -7.35 -10.42
C PHE A 39 -0.16 -6.49 -9.21
N GLY A 40 0.34 -7.14 -8.16
CA GLY A 40 1.07 -6.52 -7.06
C GLY A 40 2.54 -6.89 -7.12
N VAL A 41 3.45 -5.93 -7.03
CA VAL A 41 4.91 -6.19 -6.99
C VAL A 41 5.51 -5.50 -5.78
N ILE A 42 6.19 -6.28 -4.93
CA ILE A 42 6.68 -5.84 -3.63
C ILE A 42 8.18 -6.11 -3.52
N PRO A 43 9.05 -5.21 -4.00
CA PRO A 43 10.45 -5.19 -3.59
C PRO A 43 10.58 -4.83 -2.11
N GLY A 44 11.51 -5.48 -1.41
CA GLY A 44 11.77 -5.16 -0.03
C GLY A 44 13.06 -5.74 0.54
N ILE A 45 13.28 -5.42 1.81
CA ILE A 45 14.36 -5.97 2.62
C ILE A 45 13.84 -6.32 4.00
N SER A 46 14.32 -7.46 4.50
CA SER A 46 13.96 -8.03 5.79
C SER A 46 15.23 -8.28 6.59
N TYR A 47 15.25 -7.80 7.83
CA TYR A 47 16.25 -8.08 8.84
C TYR A 47 15.55 -8.78 10.00
N GLY A 48 15.70 -10.10 10.11
CA GLY A 48 15.18 -10.87 11.23
C GLY A 48 15.93 -10.62 12.54
N SER A 49 15.91 -11.59 13.45
CA SER A 49 16.58 -11.47 14.74
C SER A 49 18.09 -11.69 14.64
N THR A 50 18.52 -12.48 13.66
CA THR A 50 19.93 -12.82 13.40
C THR A 50 20.39 -12.31 12.02
N PRO A 51 21.69 -12.08 11.80
CA PRO A 51 22.21 -11.71 10.49
C PRO A 51 21.91 -12.73 9.38
N GLN A 52 21.73 -14.00 9.73
CA GLN A 52 21.40 -15.08 8.79
C GLN A 52 19.98 -14.95 8.23
N ASP A 53 19.08 -14.28 8.97
CA ASP A 53 17.72 -14.02 8.54
C ASP A 53 17.63 -12.86 7.53
N ALA A 54 18.72 -12.11 7.37
CA ALA A 54 18.72 -10.91 6.55
C ALA A 54 18.73 -11.24 5.06
N HIS A 55 17.65 -10.86 4.37
CA HIS A 55 17.52 -11.05 2.93
C HIS A 55 16.75 -9.89 2.30
N ALA A 56 17.08 -9.61 1.05
CA ALA A 56 16.23 -8.82 0.18
C ALA A 56 15.22 -9.75 -0.49
N PHE A 57 14.12 -9.20 -0.98
CA PHE A 57 13.12 -9.99 -1.67
C PHE A 57 12.38 -9.16 -2.70
N ILE A 58 11.79 -9.86 -3.66
CA ILE A 58 10.73 -9.33 -4.51
C ILE A 58 9.58 -10.33 -4.43
N GLN A 59 8.39 -9.86 -4.10
CA GLN A 59 7.18 -10.68 -4.11
C GLN A 59 6.29 -10.20 -5.25
N VAL A 60 5.79 -11.11 -6.08
CA VAL A 60 4.89 -10.81 -7.19
C VAL A 60 3.58 -11.51 -6.92
N LEU A 61 2.48 -10.78 -7.08
CA LEU A 61 1.11 -11.20 -6.91
C LEU A 61 0.39 -11.06 -8.25
N ASP A 62 -0.24 -12.12 -8.71
CA ASP A 62 -1.21 -12.11 -9.80
C ASP A 62 -2.61 -12.24 -9.21
N GLY A 63 -3.38 -11.14 -9.26
CA GLY A 63 -4.72 -11.06 -8.69
C GLY A 63 -5.78 -11.82 -9.48
N ILE A 64 -5.52 -12.09 -10.76
CA ILE A 64 -6.46 -12.81 -11.65
C ILE A 64 -6.27 -14.32 -11.50
N ALA A 65 -5.01 -14.78 -11.52
CA ALA A 65 -4.67 -16.18 -11.28
C ALA A 65 -4.75 -16.56 -9.79
N CYS A 66 -4.80 -15.57 -8.90
CA CYS A 66 -4.74 -15.71 -7.45
C CYS A 66 -3.46 -16.43 -6.96
N GLN A 67 -2.33 -16.06 -7.56
CA GLN A 67 -1.02 -16.68 -7.30
C GLN A 67 -0.03 -15.65 -6.78
N SER A 68 0.87 -16.09 -5.91
CA SER A 68 1.99 -15.26 -5.47
C SER A 68 3.29 -16.04 -5.57
N HIS A 69 4.36 -15.31 -5.92
CA HIS A 69 5.70 -15.84 -6.03
C HIS A 69 6.66 -14.97 -5.22
N TYR A 70 7.55 -15.63 -4.48
CA TYR A 70 8.52 -14.97 -3.61
C TYR A 70 9.94 -15.25 -4.11
N PHE A 71 10.68 -14.19 -4.42
CA PHE A 71 12.04 -14.25 -4.95
C PHE A 71 13.02 -13.73 -3.89
N PRO A 72 13.67 -14.61 -3.11
CA PRO A 72 14.66 -14.20 -2.13
C PRO A 72 15.99 -13.82 -2.81
N TYR A 73 16.64 -12.79 -2.28
CA TYR A 73 17.96 -12.35 -2.67
C TYR A 73 18.85 -12.17 -1.44
N PRO A 74 20.17 -12.38 -1.57
CA PRO A 74 21.12 -11.93 -0.56
C PRO A 74 20.91 -10.45 -0.20
N SER A 75 21.01 -10.11 1.09
CA SER A 75 20.75 -8.74 1.55
C SER A 75 21.72 -7.69 0.98
N ASP A 76 22.91 -8.09 0.55
CA ASP A 76 23.89 -7.21 -0.10
C ASP A 76 23.56 -6.88 -1.57
N ALA A 77 22.63 -7.62 -2.19
CA ALA A 77 22.07 -7.32 -3.51
C ALA A 77 21.15 -6.08 -3.48
N PHE A 78 20.68 -5.68 -2.29
CA PHE A 78 19.85 -4.49 -2.10
C PHE A 78 20.70 -3.22 -2.12
N LYS A 79 20.40 -2.32 -3.06
CA LYS A 79 21.00 -0.98 -3.16
C LYS A 79 19.89 0.06 -3.17
N PHE A 80 20.19 1.25 -2.65
CA PHE A 80 19.21 2.33 -2.57
C PHE A 80 19.87 3.70 -2.75
N SER A 81 19.08 4.68 -3.18
CA SER A 81 19.45 6.10 -3.20
C SER A 81 19.12 6.78 -1.88
N GLN A 82 20.00 7.66 -1.40
CA GLN A 82 19.80 8.41 -0.16
C GLN A 82 18.96 9.70 -0.36
N ASN A 83 18.65 10.05 -1.60
CA ASN A 83 18.11 11.36 -1.97
C ASN A 83 16.76 11.29 -2.68
N LYS A 84 16.45 10.16 -3.32
CA LYS A 84 15.21 9.89 -4.06
C LYS A 84 14.81 8.43 -3.91
N PHE A 85 13.55 8.13 -4.20
CA PHE A 85 13.09 6.74 -4.25
C PHE A 85 13.69 6.03 -5.45
N GLU A 86 14.75 5.29 -5.19
CA GLU A 86 15.37 4.34 -6.11
C GLU A 86 15.90 3.17 -5.30
N VAL A 87 15.45 1.97 -5.64
CA VAL A 87 15.85 0.70 -5.05
C VAL A 87 16.27 -0.24 -6.17
N ARG A 88 17.35 -0.98 -5.96
CA ARG A 88 17.77 -2.07 -6.84
C ARG A 88 17.97 -3.34 -6.04
N ILE A 89 17.54 -4.45 -6.59
CA ILE A 89 17.73 -5.79 -6.01
C ILE A 89 18.24 -6.69 -7.14
N GLY A 90 19.55 -6.95 -7.14
CA GLY A 90 20.19 -7.62 -8.27
C GLY A 90 20.04 -6.82 -9.57
N GLN A 91 19.42 -7.43 -10.59
CA GLN A 91 19.16 -6.80 -11.89
C GLN A 91 17.87 -5.97 -11.94
N ASN A 92 17.02 -6.09 -10.91
CA ASN A 92 15.75 -5.38 -10.81
C ASN A 92 15.96 -3.93 -10.32
N ALA A 93 15.08 -3.02 -10.76
CA ALA A 93 15.11 -1.63 -10.35
C ALA A 93 13.69 -1.09 -10.13
N PHE A 94 13.54 -0.28 -9.08
CA PHE A 94 12.25 0.27 -8.66
C PHE A 94 12.44 1.73 -8.30
N SER A 95 11.56 2.58 -8.79
CA SER A 95 11.58 4.02 -8.55
C SER A 95 10.18 4.58 -8.69
N ARG A 96 10.05 5.89 -8.54
CA ARG A 96 8.76 6.56 -8.63
C ARG A 96 8.12 6.48 -10.01
N ASP A 97 8.93 6.44 -11.06
CA ASP A 97 8.54 6.58 -12.46
C ASP A 97 8.95 5.38 -13.34
N ARG A 98 9.52 4.33 -12.74
CA ARG A 98 10.01 3.17 -13.47
C ARG A 98 10.10 1.93 -12.61
N MET A 99 9.77 0.78 -13.21
CA MET A 99 10.02 -0.56 -12.67
C MET A 99 10.67 -1.44 -13.75
N ILE A 100 11.76 -2.12 -13.40
CA ILE A 100 12.44 -3.10 -14.24
C ILE A 100 12.48 -4.43 -13.49
N LEU A 101 11.97 -5.48 -14.13
CA LEU A 101 11.92 -6.83 -13.58
C LEU A 101 12.78 -7.78 -14.43
N SER A 102 13.53 -8.61 -13.73
CA SER A 102 14.34 -9.72 -14.23
C SER A 102 14.34 -10.80 -13.14
N LEU A 103 13.18 -11.44 -12.99
CA LEU A 103 12.89 -12.43 -11.96
C LEU A 103 12.83 -13.81 -12.58
N GLU A 104 13.47 -14.79 -11.96
CA GLU A 104 13.40 -16.18 -12.38
C GLU A 104 13.56 -17.09 -11.17
N ASN A 105 12.65 -18.05 -11.04
CA ASN A 105 12.77 -19.16 -10.09
C ASN A 105 12.29 -20.45 -10.77
N LYS A 106 12.13 -21.53 -10.00
CA LYS A 106 11.70 -22.83 -10.55
C LYS A 106 10.24 -22.87 -11.03
N GLU A 107 9.43 -21.91 -10.59
CA GLU A 107 7.97 -21.88 -10.81
C GLU A 107 7.59 -20.92 -11.93
N THR A 108 8.25 -19.77 -12.01
CA THR A 108 7.91 -18.71 -12.95
C THR A 108 9.10 -17.82 -13.29
N LYS A 109 8.93 -17.09 -14.39
CA LYS A 109 9.87 -16.10 -14.91
C LYS A 109 9.09 -14.83 -15.20
N VAL A 110 9.58 -13.68 -14.73
CA VAL A 110 8.98 -12.36 -14.95
C VAL A 110 10.05 -11.39 -15.42
N GLU A 111 9.95 -10.93 -16.67
CA GLU A 111 10.90 -10.00 -17.27
C GLU A 111 10.18 -8.84 -17.94
N GLY A 112 10.71 -7.63 -17.82
CA GLY A 112 10.19 -6.48 -18.55
C GLY A 112 10.43 -5.17 -17.86
N GLU A 113 9.85 -4.14 -18.44
CA GLU A 113 10.03 -2.77 -17.99
C GLU A 113 8.71 -2.01 -18.14
N LEU A 114 8.35 -1.30 -17.07
CA LEU A 114 7.24 -0.38 -17.04
C LEU A 114 7.73 1.02 -16.71
N HIS A 115 7.16 2.01 -17.41
CA HIS A 115 7.34 3.43 -17.16
C HIS A 115 6.04 4.01 -16.63
N PHE A 116 6.16 4.91 -15.65
CA PHE A 116 5.03 5.58 -15.05
C PHE A 116 5.05 7.07 -15.40
N SER A 117 3.93 7.58 -15.89
CA SER A 117 3.75 8.98 -16.26
C SER A 117 2.48 9.54 -15.63
N ASN A 118 2.23 10.85 -15.77
CA ASN A 118 1.07 11.52 -15.15
C ASN A 118 0.92 11.21 -13.65
N ILE A 119 2.07 11.10 -12.97
CA ILE A 119 2.15 10.66 -11.58
C ILE A 119 1.49 11.68 -10.67
N VAL A 120 0.50 11.25 -9.91
CA VAL A 120 -0.16 12.07 -8.90
C VAL A 120 0.43 11.73 -7.52
N PRO A 121 1.19 12.66 -6.89
CA PRO A 121 1.70 12.47 -5.55
C PRO A 121 0.58 12.38 -4.52
N PHE A 122 0.87 11.78 -3.37
CA PHE A 122 0.14 12.14 -2.16
C PHE A 122 0.55 13.55 -1.69
N PRO A 123 -0.39 14.45 -1.32
CA PRO A 123 -0.06 15.80 -0.87
C PRO A 123 0.69 15.79 0.46
N SER A 124 1.91 16.31 0.47
CA SER A 124 2.75 16.47 1.65
C SER A 124 2.95 17.93 2.03
N THR A 125 3.13 18.19 3.33
CA THR A 125 3.47 19.51 3.88
C THR A 125 4.56 19.39 4.95
N LEU A 126 5.09 20.52 5.40
CA LEU A 126 6.07 20.58 6.50
C LEU A 126 5.55 20.12 7.86
N ILE A 127 4.28 19.76 8.01
CA ILE A 127 3.75 19.16 9.25
C ILE A 127 3.07 17.81 8.98
N ASN A 128 2.86 17.48 7.72
CA ASN A 128 2.28 16.23 7.25
C ASN A 128 3.15 15.70 6.10
N PRO A 129 4.32 15.11 6.39
CA PRO A 129 5.23 14.64 5.34
C PRO A 129 4.63 13.51 4.48
N GLY A 130 3.62 12.80 4.99
CA GLY A 130 2.87 11.78 4.26
C GLY A 130 1.51 11.52 4.89
N ILE A 131 0.89 10.39 4.53
CA ILE A 131 -0.46 10.01 4.97
C ILE A 131 -0.58 9.83 6.49
N MET A 132 0.49 9.42 7.16
CA MET A 132 0.55 9.34 8.63
C MET A 132 0.57 10.71 9.32
N GLY A 133 0.72 11.81 8.57
CA GLY A 133 0.69 13.16 9.12
C GLY A 133 1.72 13.34 10.24
N PRO A 134 1.33 13.88 11.42
CA PRO A 134 2.24 14.06 12.54
C PRO A 134 2.80 12.74 13.11
N PHE A 135 2.16 11.60 12.86
CA PHE A 135 2.65 10.31 13.35
C PHE A 135 3.97 9.90 12.70
N SER A 136 4.33 10.47 11.55
CA SER A 136 5.64 10.27 10.92
C SER A 136 6.83 10.72 11.78
N PHE A 137 6.61 11.61 12.76
CA PHE A 137 7.65 12.09 13.67
C PHE A 137 7.78 11.26 14.95
N ILE A 138 6.84 10.36 15.21
CA ILE A 138 6.83 9.55 16.42
C ILE A 138 7.82 8.40 16.23
N PRO A 139 8.84 8.25 17.09
CA PRO A 139 9.80 7.17 16.96
C PRO A 139 9.20 5.83 17.39
N SER A 140 9.80 4.74 16.87
CA SER A 140 9.55 3.38 17.33
C SER A 140 8.11 2.86 17.21
N MET A 141 7.30 3.39 16.29
CA MET A 141 6.06 2.72 15.88
C MET A 141 6.36 1.34 15.30
N GLU A 142 5.44 0.39 15.51
CA GLU A 142 5.57 -0.99 15.04
C GLU A 142 5.60 -1.07 13.51
N CYS A 143 4.72 -0.31 12.86
CA CYS A 143 4.64 -0.14 11.42
C CYS A 143 4.47 1.34 11.10
N TYR A 144 5.17 1.81 10.07
CA TYR A 144 4.93 3.09 9.43
C TYR A 144 4.47 2.83 8.00
N HIS A 145 3.61 3.72 7.53
CA HIS A 145 2.97 3.66 6.24
C HIS A 145 3.20 4.96 5.46
N GLY A 146 3.49 4.83 4.16
CA GLY A 146 3.79 5.94 3.28
C GLY A 146 3.21 5.71 1.88
N ILE A 147 2.72 6.78 1.27
CA ILE A 147 2.18 6.75 -0.09
C ILE A 147 3.15 7.48 -1.00
N VAL A 148 3.62 6.80 -2.04
CA VAL A 148 4.57 7.35 -3.02
C VAL A 148 3.81 8.07 -4.14
N ASN A 149 2.81 7.41 -4.71
CA ASN A 149 1.83 8.01 -5.61
C ASN A 149 0.46 7.35 -5.43
N ILE A 150 -0.60 8.10 -5.68
CA ILE A 150 -1.98 7.61 -5.55
C ILE A 150 -2.56 7.12 -6.88
N HIS A 151 -1.96 7.57 -7.97
CA HIS A 151 -2.35 7.28 -9.35
C HIS A 151 -1.17 7.60 -10.27
N HIS A 152 -1.01 6.83 -11.34
CA HIS A 152 -0.12 7.10 -12.45
C HIS A 152 -0.56 6.28 -13.67
N ASP A 153 -0.23 6.77 -14.86
CA ASP A 153 -0.38 6.02 -16.10
C ASP A 153 0.80 5.09 -16.28
N THR A 154 0.54 3.90 -16.82
CA THR A 154 1.54 2.85 -17.05
C THR A 154 1.76 2.65 -18.55
N MET A 155 3.02 2.46 -18.94
CA MET A 155 3.43 2.11 -20.29
C MET A 155 4.50 1.01 -20.25
N GLY A 156 4.49 0.16 -21.27
CA GLY A 156 5.43 -0.95 -21.40
C GLY A 156 4.76 -2.32 -21.23
N SER A 157 5.58 -3.33 -21.00
CA SER A 157 5.11 -4.71 -20.97
C SER A 157 5.94 -5.56 -20.02
N LEU A 158 5.28 -6.56 -19.43
CA LEU A 158 5.93 -7.63 -18.70
C LEU A 158 5.75 -8.93 -19.48
N THR A 159 6.71 -9.83 -19.37
CA THR A 159 6.63 -11.21 -19.88
C THR A 159 6.59 -12.12 -18.67
N VAL A 160 5.49 -12.86 -18.49
CA VAL A 160 5.28 -13.81 -17.38
C VAL A 160 5.22 -15.21 -17.98
N GLY A 161 6.20 -16.06 -17.64
CA GLY A 161 6.45 -17.30 -18.37
C GLY A 161 6.69 -17.02 -19.85
N ASP A 162 5.83 -17.56 -20.71
CA ASP A 162 5.87 -17.33 -22.17
C ASP A 162 4.89 -16.25 -22.65
N GLN A 163 4.12 -15.63 -21.74
CA GLN A 163 3.07 -14.68 -22.10
C GLN A 163 3.57 -13.24 -21.96
N LYS A 164 3.48 -12.47 -23.05
CA LYS A 164 3.73 -11.03 -23.03
C LYS A 164 2.45 -10.27 -22.71
N LEU A 165 2.46 -9.57 -21.58
CA LEU A 165 1.36 -8.79 -21.02
C LEU A 165 1.61 -7.31 -21.30
N ASN A 166 0.64 -6.65 -21.95
CA ASN A 166 0.71 -5.22 -22.23
C ASN A 166 0.08 -4.41 -21.09
N PHE A 167 0.79 -3.37 -20.64
CA PHE A 167 0.34 -2.43 -19.61
C PHE A 167 0.18 -1.00 -20.13
N ASP A 168 0.34 -0.77 -21.44
CA ASP A 168 0.06 0.53 -22.05
C ASP A 168 -1.35 1.01 -21.72
N HIS A 169 -1.45 2.29 -21.33
CA HIS A 169 -2.69 2.93 -20.89
C HIS A 169 -3.32 2.31 -19.64
N GLY A 170 -2.57 1.50 -18.89
CA GLY A 170 -2.95 1.01 -17.57
C GLY A 170 -2.76 2.06 -16.48
N TYR A 171 -3.24 1.76 -15.28
CA TYR A 171 -3.03 2.60 -14.10
C TYR A 171 -2.32 1.85 -12.99
N GLY A 172 -1.68 2.61 -12.10
CA GLY A 172 -1.08 2.03 -10.92
C GLY A 172 -1.09 2.93 -9.68
N TYR A 173 -0.67 2.31 -8.58
CA TYR A 173 -0.61 2.89 -7.25
C TYR A 173 0.67 2.41 -6.57
N ILE A 174 1.34 3.27 -5.80
CA ILE A 174 2.57 2.91 -5.09
C ILE A 174 2.50 3.37 -3.64
N GLU A 175 2.60 2.42 -2.73
CA GLU A 175 2.76 2.66 -1.29
C GLU A 175 3.97 1.93 -0.73
N LYS A 176 4.19 2.11 0.57
CA LYS A 176 5.36 1.63 1.24
C LYS A 176 5.10 1.47 2.73
N ASP A 177 5.55 0.34 3.26
CA ASP A 177 5.57 0.08 4.69
C ASP A 177 6.97 -0.21 5.19
N TRP A 178 7.24 0.22 6.42
CA TRP A 178 8.49 -0.10 7.10
C TRP A 178 8.31 -0.11 8.61
N GLY A 179 9.12 -0.90 9.31
CA GLY A 179 8.96 -1.03 10.75
C GLY A 179 9.49 -2.35 11.25
N GLN A 180 8.92 -2.85 12.35
CA GLN A 180 9.25 -4.15 12.92
C GLN A 180 8.25 -5.23 12.50
N SER A 181 6.95 -4.92 12.51
CA SER A 181 5.89 -5.87 12.16
C SER A 181 4.74 -5.12 11.53
N PHE A 182 3.88 -5.82 10.81
CA PHE A 182 2.53 -5.31 10.57
C PHE A 182 1.69 -5.37 11.86
N PRO A 183 0.69 -4.49 12.02
CA PRO A 183 -0.21 -4.53 13.17
C PRO A 183 -0.86 -5.90 13.36
N GLU A 184 -1.22 -6.23 14.60
CA GLU A 184 -1.89 -7.51 14.89
C GLU A 184 -3.24 -7.63 14.17
N ALA A 185 -4.00 -6.53 14.14
CA ALA A 185 -5.29 -6.41 13.48
C ALA A 185 -5.36 -5.10 12.70
N TYR A 186 -5.73 -5.19 11.43
CA TYR A 186 -5.91 -4.04 10.55
C TYR A 186 -6.83 -4.35 9.37
N ILE A 187 -7.39 -3.29 8.80
CA ILE A 187 -8.05 -3.28 7.49
C ILE A 187 -7.31 -2.28 6.64
N TRP A 188 -6.99 -2.66 5.40
CA TRP A 188 -6.44 -1.76 4.37
C TRP A 188 -7.28 -1.88 3.11
N LEU A 189 -7.53 -0.75 2.46
CA LEU A 189 -8.27 -0.66 1.21
C LEU A 189 -7.66 0.40 0.31
N GLN A 190 -7.50 0.09 -0.97
CA GLN A 190 -7.09 1.06 -1.99
C GLN A 190 -7.82 0.82 -3.32
N SER A 191 -8.32 1.89 -3.93
CA SER A 191 -8.81 1.85 -5.31
C SER A 191 -8.53 3.16 -6.04
N ASN A 192 -8.21 3.07 -7.31
CA ASN A 192 -8.03 4.18 -8.24
C ASN A 192 -8.62 3.86 -9.63
N HIS A 193 -9.53 2.88 -9.69
CA HIS A 193 -10.20 2.43 -10.91
C HIS A 193 -11.70 2.63 -10.76
N PHE A 194 -12.13 3.87 -10.94
CA PHE A 194 -13.54 4.27 -10.97
C PHE A 194 -13.96 4.54 -12.41
N SER A 195 -15.27 4.72 -12.64
CA SER A 195 -15.77 5.22 -13.94
C SER A 195 -15.20 6.61 -14.32
N ARG A 196 -14.69 7.33 -13.32
CA ARG A 196 -13.90 8.56 -13.48
C ARG A 196 -12.43 8.28 -13.23
N GLU A 197 -11.58 8.70 -14.15
CA GLU A 197 -10.12 8.52 -14.07
C GLU A 197 -9.46 9.36 -12.95
N ASP A 198 -10.15 10.41 -12.49
CA ASP A 198 -9.64 11.38 -11.52
C ASP A 198 -10.03 11.08 -10.06
N VAL A 199 -10.42 9.83 -9.77
CA VAL A 199 -10.85 9.41 -8.44
C VAL A 199 -9.89 8.38 -7.86
N SER A 200 -9.50 8.58 -6.61
CA SER A 200 -8.68 7.61 -5.88
C SER A 200 -9.04 7.61 -4.40
N ILE A 201 -9.14 6.43 -3.81
CA ILE A 201 -9.43 6.25 -2.40
C ILE A 201 -8.40 5.34 -1.76
N MET A 202 -8.06 5.65 -0.52
CA MET A 202 -7.41 4.71 0.39
C MET A 202 -8.05 4.83 1.75
N PHE A 203 -8.17 3.70 2.44
CA PHE A 203 -8.60 3.62 3.81
C PHE A 203 -7.73 2.61 4.55
N SER A 204 -7.27 2.96 5.73
CA SER A 204 -6.67 2.01 6.66
C SER A 204 -7.13 2.31 8.08
N ILE A 205 -7.38 1.24 8.83
CA ILE A 205 -7.58 1.25 10.27
C ILE A 205 -6.78 0.12 10.90
N ALA A 206 -6.11 0.40 12.02
CA ALA A 206 -5.27 -0.58 12.70
C ALA A 206 -5.24 -0.37 14.21
N LYS A 207 -4.98 -1.45 14.95
CA LYS A 207 -4.58 -1.38 16.34
C LYS A 207 -3.09 -1.07 16.43
N ILE A 208 -2.75 0.08 17.00
CA ILE A 208 -1.38 0.61 17.05
C ILE A 208 -0.87 0.51 18.49
N PRO A 209 0.24 -0.20 18.76
CA PRO A 209 0.89 -0.19 20.06
C PRO A 209 1.37 1.22 20.44
N TRP A 210 1.11 1.63 21.69
CA TRP A 210 1.51 2.94 22.20
C TRP A 210 1.93 2.87 23.67
N LEU A 211 3.25 2.87 23.93
CA LEU A 211 3.85 2.98 25.27
C LEU A 211 3.20 2.06 26.33
N GLY A 212 3.03 0.77 26.00
CA GLY A 212 2.41 -0.22 26.90
C GLY A 212 0.87 -0.26 26.86
N LYS A 213 0.24 0.65 26.13
CA LYS A 213 -1.17 0.60 25.74
C LYS A 213 -1.30 0.40 24.23
N HIS A 214 -2.49 0.58 23.70
CA HIS A 214 -2.75 0.67 22.27
C HIS A 214 -3.83 1.73 22.01
N PHE A 215 -3.91 2.18 20.77
CA PHE A 215 -5.05 2.95 20.28
C PHE A 215 -5.46 2.44 18.89
N ILE A 216 -6.71 2.68 18.53
CA ILE A 216 -7.20 2.41 17.17
C ILE A 216 -6.98 3.67 16.34
N GLY A 217 -6.08 3.57 15.36
CA GLY A 217 -5.78 4.67 14.44
C GLY A 217 -6.37 4.39 13.07
N HIS A 218 -6.92 5.41 12.43
CA HIS A 218 -7.36 5.35 11.03
C HIS A 218 -6.78 6.50 10.22
N ILE A 219 -6.52 6.21 8.94
CA ILE A 219 -6.09 7.14 7.92
C ILE A 219 -6.85 6.85 6.63
N SER A 220 -7.27 7.89 5.93
CA SER A 220 -7.97 7.77 4.67
C SER A 220 -7.85 9.06 3.87
N PHE A 221 -7.88 8.92 2.55
CA PHE A 221 -8.18 10.02 1.66
C PHE A 221 -9.14 9.57 0.57
N LEU A 222 -9.93 10.51 0.07
CA LEU A 222 -10.63 10.45 -1.21
C LEU A 222 -10.15 11.63 -2.05
N ARG A 223 -9.62 11.36 -3.23
CA ARG A 223 -9.31 12.35 -4.26
C ARG A 223 -10.44 12.37 -5.28
N ILE A 224 -10.88 13.57 -5.66
CA ILE A 224 -11.78 13.82 -6.79
C ILE A 224 -11.22 15.02 -7.55
N GLY A 225 -10.71 14.79 -8.76
CA GLY A 225 -9.98 15.81 -9.52
C GLY A 225 -8.78 16.30 -8.72
N GLU A 226 -8.67 17.61 -8.52
CA GLU A 226 -7.58 18.20 -7.72
C GLU A 226 -7.88 18.28 -6.22
N THR A 227 -9.08 17.89 -5.78
CA THR A 227 -9.49 18.02 -4.38
C THR A 227 -9.18 16.76 -3.59
N PHE A 228 -8.56 16.91 -2.42
CA PHE A 228 -8.29 15.85 -1.46
C PHE A 228 -9.11 16.00 -0.20
N TYR A 229 -9.97 15.02 0.06
CA TYR A 229 -10.72 14.88 1.31
C TYR A 229 -9.96 13.93 2.21
N ARG A 230 -9.42 14.41 3.33
CA ARG A 230 -8.58 13.63 4.25
C ARG A 230 -9.31 13.34 5.56
N PHE A 231 -9.42 12.06 5.90
CA PHE A 231 -10.02 11.61 7.15
C PHE A 231 -8.98 10.80 7.92
N ALA A 232 -8.44 11.36 8.99
CA ALA A 232 -7.51 10.65 9.85
C ALA A 232 -7.75 10.98 11.30
N THR A 233 -7.34 10.08 12.19
CA THR A 233 -7.42 10.30 13.64
C THR A 233 -6.75 11.62 14.06
N TYR A 234 -5.63 11.99 13.42
CA TYR A 234 -4.92 13.24 13.72
C TYR A 234 -5.55 14.50 13.10
N THR A 235 -6.50 14.38 12.16
CA THR A 235 -7.25 15.54 11.62
C THR A 235 -8.51 15.84 12.42
N GLY A 236 -8.84 15.01 13.42
CA GLY A 236 -10.09 15.09 14.18
C GLY A 236 -11.29 14.41 13.50
N ALA A 237 -11.06 13.74 12.36
CA ALA A 237 -12.07 12.85 11.79
C ALA A 237 -12.32 11.67 12.72
N LYS A 238 -13.58 11.25 12.81
CA LYS A 238 -14.04 10.15 13.65
C LYS A 238 -14.49 9.00 12.79
N LEU A 239 -14.17 7.79 13.25
CA LEU A 239 -14.90 6.60 12.85
C LEU A 239 -16.27 6.66 13.52
N ILE A 240 -17.33 6.58 12.73
CA ILE A 240 -18.73 6.58 13.21
C ILE A 240 -19.26 5.15 13.25
N SER A 241 -18.93 4.35 12.25
CA SER A 241 -19.32 2.94 12.14
C SER A 241 -18.25 2.16 11.42
N LEU A 242 -18.03 0.92 11.86
CA LEU A 242 -17.27 -0.11 11.17
C LEU A 242 -18.05 -1.41 11.30
N VAL A 243 -18.58 -1.88 10.19
CA VAL A 243 -19.21 -3.21 10.08
C VAL A 243 -18.27 -4.08 9.26
N VAL A 244 -17.96 -5.25 9.77
CA VAL A 244 -17.12 -6.25 9.09
C VAL A 244 -17.91 -7.53 8.98
N THR A 245 -17.86 -8.13 7.79
CA THR A 245 -18.45 -9.41 7.47
C THR A 245 -17.40 -10.29 6.80
N ASP A 246 -17.68 -11.58 6.64
CA ASP A 246 -16.80 -12.47 5.88
C ASP A 246 -16.62 -12.03 4.41
N GLN A 247 -17.54 -11.23 3.88
CA GLN A 247 -17.54 -10.77 2.50
C GLN A 247 -16.93 -9.38 2.31
N GLY A 248 -16.65 -8.62 3.36
CA GLY A 248 -16.14 -7.26 3.24
C GLY A 248 -16.53 -6.33 4.38
N ILE A 249 -16.51 -5.03 4.11
CA ILE A 249 -16.62 -3.98 5.13
C ILE A 249 -17.62 -2.89 4.74
N GLU A 250 -18.21 -2.25 5.75
CA GLU A 250 -18.81 -0.93 5.64
C GLU A 250 -18.18 -0.01 6.68
N VAL A 251 -17.70 1.14 6.22
CA VAL A 251 -17.00 2.14 7.05
C VAL A 251 -17.67 3.49 6.87
N ILE A 252 -17.91 4.17 7.98
CA ILE A 252 -18.38 5.55 7.99
C ILE A 252 -17.36 6.41 8.74
N LEU A 253 -16.73 7.35 8.03
CA LEU A 253 -15.88 8.39 8.59
C LEU A 253 -16.59 9.74 8.53
N GLN A 254 -16.38 10.57 9.54
CA GLN A 254 -17.00 11.90 9.59
C GLN A 254 -16.08 12.93 10.24
N ASP A 255 -16.00 14.11 9.65
CA ASP A 255 -15.44 15.31 10.28
C ASP A 255 -16.51 16.41 10.39
N LYS A 256 -16.09 17.65 10.67
CA LYS A 256 -17.03 18.80 10.78
C LYS A 256 -17.68 19.23 9.46
N HIS A 257 -17.11 18.82 8.34
CA HIS A 257 -17.44 19.31 6.99
C HIS A 257 -17.96 18.21 6.07
N HIS A 258 -17.62 16.95 6.32
CA HIS A 258 -17.90 15.86 5.40
C HIS A 258 -18.20 14.56 6.13
N ARG A 259 -18.95 13.70 5.44
CA ARG A 259 -19.19 12.31 5.81
C ARG A 259 -18.86 11.41 4.64
N LEU A 260 -17.99 10.43 4.86
CA LEU A 260 -17.51 9.47 3.87
C LEU A 260 -17.99 8.06 4.25
N VAL A 261 -18.73 7.43 3.35
CA VAL A 261 -19.11 6.01 3.42
C VAL A 261 -18.27 5.24 2.44
N ILE A 262 -17.74 4.10 2.89
CA ILE A 262 -16.97 3.16 2.09
C ILE A 262 -17.58 1.80 2.32
N THR A 263 -18.14 1.18 1.29
CA THR A 263 -18.66 -0.18 1.34
C THR A 263 -17.85 -1.01 0.36
N ALA A 264 -17.12 -2.01 0.85
CA ALA A 264 -16.28 -2.83 0.00
C ALA A 264 -16.62 -4.30 0.15
N ILE A 265 -16.58 -5.02 -0.97
CA ILE A 265 -16.85 -6.44 -1.05
C ILE A 265 -15.60 -7.11 -1.59
N SER A 266 -15.02 -8.00 -0.79
CA SER A 266 -13.86 -8.80 -1.17
C SER A 266 -14.22 -9.71 -2.35
N SER A 267 -13.25 -9.91 -3.24
CA SER A 267 -13.30 -10.97 -4.23
C SER A 267 -12.38 -12.13 -3.80
N LYS A 268 -11.91 -12.92 -4.77
CA LYS A 268 -10.85 -13.90 -4.54
C LYS A 268 -9.61 -13.21 -3.95
N SER A 269 -8.94 -13.91 -3.06
CA SER A 269 -7.74 -13.44 -2.39
C SER A 269 -6.56 -14.34 -2.72
N SER A 270 -5.38 -13.75 -2.67
CA SER A 270 -4.12 -14.48 -2.75
C SER A 270 -3.37 -14.37 -1.45
N MET A 271 -2.54 -15.36 -1.20
CA MET A 271 -1.70 -15.40 -0.02
C MET A 271 -0.45 -14.56 -0.24
N LEU A 272 -0.15 -13.66 0.70
CA LEU A 272 1.06 -12.86 0.71
C LEU A 272 1.87 -13.13 1.97
N LYS A 273 3.20 -13.13 1.82
CA LYS A 273 4.11 -13.07 2.95
C LYS A 273 4.18 -11.66 3.48
N ALA A 274 4.01 -11.52 4.79
CA ALA A 274 3.99 -10.28 5.55
C ALA A 274 4.98 -10.34 6.73
N PRO A 275 5.45 -9.17 7.22
CA PRO A 275 6.46 -9.11 8.25
C PRO A 275 5.91 -9.36 9.66
N GLN A 276 6.60 -10.18 10.44
CA GLN A 276 6.46 -10.33 11.88
C GLN A 276 7.85 -10.29 12.53
N LYS A 277 8.12 -9.29 13.36
CA LYS A 277 9.45 -9.07 13.99
C LYS A 277 10.59 -9.04 12.96
N GLY A 278 10.35 -8.42 11.81
CA GLY A 278 11.28 -8.27 10.70
C GLY A 278 11.38 -9.48 9.78
N LEU A 279 10.79 -10.63 10.12
CA LEU A 279 10.78 -11.84 9.30
C LEU A 279 9.54 -11.87 8.39
N MET A 280 9.70 -12.27 7.13
CA MET A 280 8.60 -12.43 6.17
C MET A 280 7.95 -13.82 6.30
N ASN A 281 7.40 -14.14 7.48
CA ASN A 281 6.88 -15.47 7.82
C ASN A 281 5.41 -15.50 8.23
N ARG A 282 4.73 -14.35 8.31
CA ARG A 282 3.28 -14.28 8.47
C ARG A 282 2.64 -14.38 7.09
N GLU A 283 1.54 -15.10 6.97
CA GLU A 283 0.73 -15.12 5.76
C GLU A 283 -0.52 -14.25 5.98
N ILE A 284 -0.85 -13.43 4.99
CA ILE A 284 -2.06 -12.60 4.95
C ILE A 284 -2.79 -12.85 3.63
N LEU A 285 -4.10 -12.62 3.64
CA LEU A 285 -4.92 -12.67 2.43
C LEU A 285 -5.14 -11.25 1.93
N GLU A 286 -4.81 -11.02 0.67
CA GLU A 286 -5.11 -9.77 -0.05
C GLU A 286 -6.01 -10.09 -1.24
N SER A 287 -7.11 -9.35 -1.36
CA SER A 287 -7.89 -9.28 -2.59
C SER A 287 -7.51 -8.00 -3.33
N ILE A 288 -7.03 -8.11 -4.58
CA ILE A 288 -6.73 -6.93 -5.43
C ILE A 288 -7.73 -6.75 -6.57
N THR A 289 -8.78 -7.57 -6.57
CA THR A 289 -9.89 -7.53 -7.54
C THR A 289 -11.25 -7.27 -6.87
N ALA A 290 -11.24 -6.73 -5.64
CA ALA A 290 -12.44 -6.39 -4.89
C ALA A 290 -13.19 -5.20 -5.51
N GLN A 291 -14.40 -4.95 -5.02
CA GLN A 291 -15.21 -3.78 -5.40
C GLN A 291 -15.39 -2.85 -4.22
N VAL A 292 -15.50 -1.55 -4.48
CA VAL A 292 -15.79 -0.53 -3.46
C VAL A 292 -16.82 0.46 -3.97
N GLN A 293 -17.81 0.76 -3.15
CA GLN A 293 -18.73 1.87 -3.33
C GLN A 293 -18.36 2.98 -2.35
N VAL A 294 -18.33 4.21 -2.85
CA VAL A 294 -17.93 5.39 -2.09
C VAL A 294 -19.02 6.44 -2.19
N LEU A 295 -19.42 6.99 -1.04
CA LEU A 295 -20.35 8.12 -0.94
C LEU A 295 -19.74 9.20 -0.05
N LEU A 296 -19.57 10.40 -0.59
CA LEU A 296 -19.15 11.59 0.13
C LEU A 296 -20.29 12.61 0.16
N THR A 297 -20.67 13.06 1.35
CA THR A 297 -21.69 14.11 1.54
C THR A 297 -21.19 15.27 2.38
N ASP A 298 -21.78 16.44 2.20
CA ASP A 298 -21.66 17.58 3.13
C ASP A 298 -22.49 17.33 4.42
N PRO A 299 -22.46 18.24 5.42
CA PRO A 299 -23.20 18.05 6.68
C PRO A 299 -24.72 18.21 6.53
N LYS A 300 -25.20 18.75 5.40
CA LYS A 300 -26.62 18.87 5.06
C LYS A 300 -27.15 17.63 4.35
N GLY A 301 -26.28 16.67 4.02
CA GLY A 301 -26.62 15.47 3.27
C GLY A 301 -26.55 15.65 1.75
N THR A 302 -26.05 16.79 1.25
CA THR A 302 -25.83 16.98 -0.19
C THR A 302 -24.73 16.04 -0.65
N VAL A 303 -24.99 15.26 -1.71
CA VAL A 303 -24.00 14.38 -2.31
C VAL A 303 -22.95 15.20 -3.05
N ILE A 304 -21.69 15.07 -2.62
CA ILE A 304 -20.52 15.65 -3.30
C ILE A 304 -19.99 14.64 -4.33
N PHE A 305 -19.97 13.37 -3.97
CA PHE A 305 -19.54 12.28 -4.85
C PHE A 305 -20.21 10.97 -4.49
N GLN A 306 -20.56 10.20 -5.52
CA GLN A 306 -20.96 8.80 -5.41
C GLN A 306 -20.35 8.04 -6.58
N GLY A 307 -19.67 6.93 -6.29
CA GLY A 307 -19.03 6.14 -7.34
C GLY A 307 -18.66 4.74 -6.89
N GLU A 308 -18.50 3.87 -7.87
CA GLU A 308 -18.04 2.49 -7.69
C GLU A 308 -16.65 2.34 -8.30
N GLY A 309 -15.75 1.73 -7.53
CA GLY A 309 -14.40 1.37 -7.92
C GLY A 309 -14.26 -0.13 -8.03
N VAL A 310 -13.56 -0.59 -9.06
CA VAL A 310 -13.21 -1.99 -9.29
C VAL A 310 -11.72 -2.19 -9.05
N ASN A 311 -11.25 -3.45 -9.13
CA ASN A 311 -9.85 -3.81 -8.88
C ASN A 311 -9.32 -3.21 -7.57
N THR A 312 -10.15 -3.26 -6.54
CA THR A 312 -9.85 -2.70 -5.23
C THR A 312 -8.93 -3.65 -4.47
N GLY A 313 -7.88 -3.10 -3.88
CA GLY A 313 -7.05 -3.76 -2.89
C GLY A 313 -7.82 -3.78 -1.58
N LEU A 314 -7.95 -4.93 -0.93
CA LEU A 314 -8.61 -5.11 0.33
C LEU A 314 -7.88 -6.19 1.15
N GLU A 315 -7.44 -5.80 2.33
CA GLU A 315 -6.87 -6.67 3.34
C GLU A 315 -7.70 -6.57 4.62
N MET A 316 -8.03 -7.72 5.19
CA MET A 316 -8.80 -7.87 6.43
C MET A 316 -8.07 -8.86 7.31
N VAL A 317 -7.23 -8.37 8.23
CA VAL A 317 -6.21 -9.20 8.88
C VAL A 317 -6.33 -9.13 10.40
N GLY A 318 -6.29 -10.29 11.06
CA GLY A 318 -6.32 -10.44 12.52
C GLY A 318 -7.72 -10.52 13.11
N ASP A 319 -7.83 -10.37 14.44
CA ASP A 319 -9.12 -10.26 15.13
C ASP A 319 -9.68 -8.83 14.96
N LEU A 320 -10.56 -8.67 13.98
CA LEU A 320 -11.12 -7.38 13.59
C LEU A 320 -12.14 -6.85 14.60
N SER A 321 -12.64 -7.68 15.53
CA SER A 321 -13.55 -7.22 16.58
C SER A 321 -12.92 -6.18 17.50
N ILE A 322 -11.58 -6.20 17.61
CA ILE A 322 -10.79 -5.24 18.38
C ILE A 322 -10.81 -3.84 17.76
N LEU A 323 -11.12 -3.71 16.47
CA LEU A 323 -11.17 -2.42 15.77
C LEU A 323 -12.52 -1.71 15.96
N PHE A 324 -13.52 -2.38 16.52
CA PHE A 324 -14.83 -1.80 16.77
C PHE A 324 -14.76 -0.78 17.91
N LEU A 325 -15.53 0.30 17.77
CA LEU A 325 -15.69 1.28 18.84
C LEU A 325 -16.49 0.62 19.96
N CYS A 326 -15.90 0.48 21.15
CA CYS A 326 -16.67 0.23 22.38
C CYS A 326 -17.60 1.41 22.69
#